data_AF-A0A963Y455-F1
#
_entry.id   AF-A0A963Y455-F1
#
_cell.length_a   1.000
_cell.length_b   1.000
_cell.length_c   1.000
_cell.angle_alpha   90.00
_cell.angle_beta   90.00
_cell.angle_gamma   90.00
#
_symmetry.space_group_name_H-M   'P 1'
#
loop_
_entity.id
_entity.type
_entity.pdbx_description
1 polymer ?
#
loop_
_entity_poly.entity_id
_entity_poly.type
_entity_poly.pdbx_seq_one_letter_code
_entity_poly.pdbx_strand_id
1 'polypeptide(L)'
;CVDRIYNENLPEVDRQPACVRTCPTGARHFGDLGDPESAVSRLVADRGGYELMPEMGTKPVNRYLPPRPKGAEDQIDLLAPLLDVKATGFAGWLDRILEKI
;
A
#
# COMPACT_ATOMS: atom_id res chain seq x y z
N CYS A 1 -18.96 -11.14 -9.97
CA CYS A 1 -18.48 -9.75 -10.10
C CYS A 1 -18.80 -9.12 -11.46
N VAL A 2 -18.97 -9.91 -12.53
CA VAL A 2 -19.43 -9.39 -13.84
C VAL A 2 -20.76 -8.63 -13.72
N ASP A 3 -21.61 -9.07 -12.78
CA ASP A 3 -22.87 -8.45 -12.35
C ASP A 3 -22.74 -6.99 -11.86
N ARG A 4 -21.53 -6.53 -11.52
CA ARG A 4 -21.28 -5.17 -11.01
C ARG A 4 -20.51 -4.30 -12.00
N ILE A 5 -19.47 -4.84 -12.63
CA ILE A 5 -18.51 -4.06 -13.43
C ILE A 5 -19.17 -3.40 -14.66
N TYR A 6 -20.25 -3.97 -15.19
CA TYR A 6 -21.02 -3.42 -16.31
C TYR A 6 -22.40 -2.87 -15.91
N ASN A 7 -22.70 -2.81 -14.60
CA ASN A 7 -24.02 -2.39 -14.15
C ASN A 7 -24.11 -0.86 -14.08
N GLU A 8 -24.78 -0.27 -15.07
CA GLU A 8 -24.93 1.18 -15.18
C GLU A 8 -25.81 1.79 -14.08
N ASN A 9 -26.61 0.99 -13.39
CA ASN A 9 -27.42 1.44 -12.25
C ASN A 9 -26.58 1.68 -10.99
N LEU A 10 -25.31 1.26 -10.98
CA LEU A 10 -24.37 1.56 -9.89
C LEU A 10 -23.56 2.81 -10.24
N PRO A 11 -23.22 3.65 -9.25
CA PRO A 11 -22.18 4.67 -9.40
C PRO A 11 -20.89 4.04 -9.91
N GLU A 12 -20.11 4.77 -10.72
CA GLU A 12 -18.87 4.25 -11.31
C GLU A 12 -17.90 3.69 -10.26
N VAL A 13 -17.77 4.38 -9.13
CA VAL A 13 -16.92 3.95 -7.99
C VAL A 13 -17.32 2.57 -7.42
N ASP A 14 -18.59 2.18 -7.59
CA ASP A 14 -19.14 0.91 -7.09
C ASP A 14 -19.08 -0.24 -8.11
N ARG A 15 -18.71 0.05 -9.36
CA ARG A 15 -18.56 -0.92 -10.47
C ARG A 15 -17.23 -1.68 -10.37
N GLN A 16 -16.89 -2.11 -9.17
CA GLN A 16 -15.72 -2.93 -8.89
C GLN A 16 -16.12 -4.34 -8.43
N PRO A 17 -15.25 -5.34 -8.64
CA PRO A 17 -15.45 -6.67 -8.07
C PRO A 17 -15.60 -6.62 -6.55
N ALA A 18 -16.52 -7.43 -6.00
CA ALA A 18 -16.77 -7.50 -4.56
C ALA A 18 -15.50 -7.79 -3.76
N CYS A 19 -14.61 -8.66 -4.27
CA CYS A 19 -13.35 -9.00 -3.63
C CYS A 19 -12.34 -7.84 -3.56
N VAL A 20 -12.40 -6.89 -4.51
CA VAL A 20 -11.59 -5.67 -4.51
C VAL A 20 -12.17 -4.69 -3.50
N ARG A 21 -13.48 -4.39 -3.62
CA ARG A 21 -14.17 -3.41 -2.78
C ARG A 21 -14.14 -3.77 -1.29
N THR A 22 -14.25 -5.06 -0.97
CA THR A 22 -14.30 -5.54 0.42
C THR A 22 -12.92 -5.66 1.07
N CYS A 23 -11.83 -5.56 0.30
CA CYS A 23 -10.50 -5.85 0.83
C CYS A 23 -10.00 -4.69 1.71
N PRO A 24 -9.90 -4.87 3.04
CA PRO A 24 -9.51 -3.78 3.93
C PRO A 24 -8.04 -3.38 3.77
N THR A 25 -7.21 -4.31 3.29
CA THR A 25 -5.77 -4.11 3.11
C THR A 25 -5.40 -3.66 1.70
N GLY A 26 -6.37 -3.53 0.79
CA GLY A 26 -6.09 -3.17 -0.61
C GLY A 26 -5.26 -4.21 -1.36
N ALA A 27 -5.32 -5.49 -0.98
CA ALA A 27 -4.48 -6.54 -1.57
C ALA A 27 -4.90 -6.96 -2.99
N ARG A 28 -6.08 -6.55 -3.47
CA ARG A 28 -6.60 -6.90 -4.79
C ARG A 28 -6.84 -5.64 -5.59
N HIS A 29 -6.37 -5.64 -6.83
CA HIS A 29 -6.57 -4.57 -7.80
C HIS A 29 -7.22 -5.16 -9.05
N PHE A 30 -8.08 -4.39 -9.71
CA PHE A 30 -8.80 -4.82 -10.92
C PHE A 30 -8.76 -3.72 -11.96
N GLY A 31 -8.65 -4.11 -13.23
CA GLY A 31 -8.47 -3.23 -14.38
C GLY A 31 -8.08 -4.03 -15.62
N ASP A 32 -7.80 -3.33 -16.71
CA ASP A 32 -7.38 -3.94 -17.97
C ASP A 32 -5.86 -4.19 -17.99
N LEU A 33 -5.44 -5.45 -17.99
CA LEU A 33 -4.01 -5.81 -18.07
C LEU A 33 -3.44 -5.67 -19.49
N GLY A 34 -4.30 -5.52 -20.51
CA GLY A 34 -3.91 -5.28 -21.89
C GLY A 34 -3.62 -3.80 -22.19
N ASP A 35 -4.12 -2.88 -21.37
CA ASP A 35 -3.83 -1.45 -21.46
C ASP A 35 -2.59 -1.10 -20.60
N PRO A 36 -1.45 -0.69 -21.21
CA PRO A 36 -0.25 -0.31 -20.47
C PRO A 36 -0.45 0.85 -19.50
N GLU A 37 -1.41 1.73 -19.78
CA GLU A 37 -1.73 2.89 -18.96
C GLU A 37 -2.74 2.60 -17.83
N SER A 38 -3.18 1.35 -17.70
CA SER A 38 -4.05 0.96 -16.60
C SER A 38 -3.29 0.92 -15.28
N ALA A 39 -4.00 1.17 -14.18
CA ALA A 39 -3.42 1.09 -12.84
C ALA A 39 -2.87 -0.32 -12.51
N VAL A 40 -3.50 -1.38 -13.02
CA VAL A 40 -3.04 -2.76 -12.79
C VAL A 40 -1.80 -3.06 -13.62
N SER A 41 -1.74 -2.65 -14.88
CA SER A 41 -0.58 -2.85 -15.74
C SER A 41 0.66 -2.18 -15.19
N ARG A 42 0.55 -0.90 -14.77
CA ARG A 42 1.64 -0.18 -14.11
C ARG A 42 2.05 -0.87 -12.80
N LEU A 43 1.10 -1.22 -11.93
CA LEU A 43 1.40 -1.89 -10.65
C LEU A 43 2.16 -3.21 -10.85
N VAL A 44 1.77 -4.01 -11.83
CA VAL A 44 2.42 -5.28 -12.16
C VAL A 44 3.83 -5.04 -12.68
N ALA A 45 4.03 -4.08 -13.58
CA ALA A 45 5.34 -3.72 -14.09
C ALA A 45 6.26 -3.20 -12.97
N ASP A 46 5.77 -2.25 -12.17
CA ASP A 46 6.54 -1.57 -11.12
C ASP A 46 6.96 -2.51 -9.99
N ARG A 47 6.09 -3.47 -9.62
CA ARG A 47 6.33 -4.38 -8.51
C ARG A 47 6.81 -5.77 -8.91
N GLY A 48 7.06 -6.02 -10.19
CA GLY A 48 7.55 -7.32 -10.68
C GLY A 48 6.53 -8.45 -10.52
N GLY A 49 5.30 -8.23 -10.99
CA GLY A 49 4.23 -9.21 -10.86
C GLY A 49 4.45 -10.49 -11.67
N TYR A 50 4.09 -11.65 -11.11
CA TYR A 50 4.43 -12.98 -11.64
C TYR A 50 3.23 -13.93 -11.74
N GLU A 51 3.36 -14.98 -12.58
CA GLU A 51 2.34 -16.01 -12.84
C GLU A 51 2.34 -17.03 -11.73
N LEU A 52 1.15 -17.42 -11.31
CA LEU A 52 1.00 -18.55 -10.43
C LEU A 52 1.08 -19.83 -11.26
N MET A 53 1.99 -20.73 -10.87
CA MET A 53 2.15 -22.07 -11.45
C MET A 53 2.36 -22.06 -12.98
N PRO A 54 3.40 -21.37 -13.50
CA PRO A 54 3.67 -21.30 -14.94
C PRO A 54 3.88 -22.67 -15.59
N GLU A 55 4.31 -23.68 -14.82
CA GLU A 55 4.50 -25.06 -15.28
C GLU A 55 3.23 -25.72 -15.84
N MET A 56 2.04 -25.20 -15.50
CA MET A 56 0.78 -25.73 -16.01
C MET A 56 0.41 -25.21 -17.42
N GLY A 57 1.11 -24.20 -17.93
CA GLY A 57 0.87 -23.67 -19.28
C GLY A 57 -0.48 -22.98 -19.51
N THR A 58 -1.20 -22.62 -18.43
CA THR A 58 -2.58 -22.08 -18.48
C THR A 58 -2.65 -20.60 -18.83
N LYS A 59 -1.52 -19.88 -18.78
CA LYS A 59 -1.39 -18.44 -19.12
C LYS A 59 -2.47 -17.58 -18.43
N PRO A 60 -2.54 -17.59 -17.08
CA PRO A 60 -3.58 -16.89 -16.37
C PRO A 60 -3.42 -15.36 -16.49
N VAL A 61 -4.54 -14.64 -16.59
CA VAL A 61 -4.53 -13.17 -16.64
C VAL A 61 -4.23 -12.55 -15.27
N ASN A 62 -4.43 -13.29 -14.17
CA ASN A 62 -4.12 -12.76 -12.84
C ASN A 62 -2.60 -12.66 -12.61
N ARG A 63 -2.18 -11.60 -11.92
CA ARG A 63 -0.79 -11.34 -11.56
C ARG A 63 -0.67 -11.31 -10.06
N TYR A 64 0.32 -12.02 -9.52
CA TYR A 64 0.66 -11.96 -8.11
C TYR A 64 1.81 -10.98 -7.91
N LEU A 65 1.77 -10.22 -6.83
CA LEU A 65 2.85 -9.31 -6.47
C LEU A 65 3.74 -9.98 -5.42
N PRO A 66 5.06 -9.80 -5.50
CA PRO A 66 5.96 -10.32 -4.47
C PRO A 66 5.64 -9.70 -3.11
N PRO A 67 5.90 -10.43 -2.01
CA PRO A 67 5.78 -9.89 -0.67
C PRO A 67 6.53 -8.57 -0.55
N ARG A 68 5.94 -7.60 0.16
CA ARG A 68 6.66 -6.38 0.49
C ARG A 68 7.83 -6.73 1.43
N PRO A 69 9.04 -6.15 1.23
CA PRO A 69 10.13 -6.36 2.15
C PRO A 69 9.71 -5.93 3.56
N LYS A 70 9.97 -6.79 4.55
CA LYS A 70 9.73 -6.48 5.96
C LYS A 70 10.89 -5.58 6.42
N GLY A 71 10.59 -4.45 7.06
CA GLY A 71 11.62 -3.52 7.55
C GLY A 71 11.94 -2.34 6.64
N ALA A 72 11.10 -2.05 5.64
CA ALA A 72 10.97 -0.67 5.17
C ALA A 72 10.23 0.11 6.27
N GLU A 73 10.99 0.46 7.30
CA GLU A 73 10.53 1.31 8.38
C GLU A 73 10.29 2.69 7.77
N ASP A 74 9.04 2.96 7.37
CA ASP A 74 8.57 4.33 7.53
C ASP A 74 8.65 4.56 9.05
N GLN A 75 9.80 5.08 9.51
CA GLN A 75 10.00 5.52 10.89
C GLN A 75 9.07 6.71 11.11
N ILE A 76 7.79 6.41 11.29
CA ILE A 76 6.86 7.33 11.92
C ILE A 76 7.26 7.29 13.39
N ASP A 77 8.25 8.11 13.74
CA ASP A 77 8.58 8.37 15.13
C ASP A 77 7.39 9.14 15.74
N LEU A 78 6.47 8.37 16.34
CA LEU A 78 5.29 8.88 17.02
C LEU A 78 5.64 9.88 18.13
N LEU A 79 6.87 9.83 18.62
CA LEU A 79 7.38 10.71 19.67
C LEU A 79 8.21 11.87 19.12
N ALA A 80 8.52 11.91 17.82
CA ALA A 80 9.25 13.04 17.21
C ALA A 80 8.66 14.41 17.57
N PRO A 81 7.32 14.62 17.56
CA PRO A 81 6.74 15.90 17.97
C PRO A 81 6.92 16.19 19.48
N LEU A 82 7.07 15.16 20.30
CA LEU A 82 7.28 15.28 21.75
C LEU A 82 8.76 15.50 22.11
N LEU A 83 9.69 14.96 21.30
CA LEU A 83 11.13 15.11 21.45
C LEU A 83 11.59 16.55 21.14
N ASP A 84 10.86 17.27 20.29
CA ASP A 84 11.13 18.68 19.95
C ASP A 84 10.66 19.69 21.01
N VAL A 85 10.03 19.24 22.10
CA VAL A 85 9.62 20.12 23.20
C VAL A 85 10.85 20.54 24.00
N LYS A 86 11.39 21.72 23.65
CA LYS A 86 12.49 22.35 24.42
C LYS A 86 12.04 22.62 25.85
N ALA A 87 12.64 21.92 26.81
CA ALA A 87 12.44 22.18 28.22
C ALA A 87 12.88 23.62 28.56
N THR A 88 11.98 24.42 29.11
CA THR A 88 12.27 25.80 29.58
C THR A 88 12.30 25.88 31.10
N GLY A 89 13.02 26.87 31.64
CA GLY A 89 13.10 27.10 33.09
C GLY A 89 14.02 26.12 33.80
N PHE A 90 13.59 25.58 34.95
CA PHE A 90 14.41 24.67 35.77
C PHE A 90 14.79 23.39 35.03
N ALA A 91 13.86 22.80 34.28
CA ALA A 91 14.11 21.59 33.49
C ALA A 91 15.17 21.83 32.40
N GLY A 92 15.13 22.97 31.70
CA GLY A 92 16.14 23.32 30.69
C GLY A 92 17.53 23.64 31.28
N TRP A 93 17.60 24.12 32.53
CA TRP A 93 18.88 24.24 33.24
C TRP A 93 19.45 22.87 33.63
N LEU A 94 18.60 21.95 34.09
CA LEU A 94 19.00 20.59 34.48
C LEU A 94 19.51 19.79 33.28
N ASP A 95 18.81 19.83 32.15
CA ASP A 95 19.24 19.18 30.90
C ASP A 95 20.63 19.67 30.48
N ARG A 96 20.88 20.99 30.58
CA ARG A 96 22.16 21.60 30.21
C ARG A 96 23.32 21.25 31.16
N ILE A 97 23.02 20.84 32.40
CA ILE A 97 24.02 20.31 33.33
C ILE A 97 24.31 18.85 33.01
N LEU A 98 23.29 18.05 32.75
CA LEU A 98 23.44 16.63 32.42
C LEU A 98 24.19 16.41 31.10
N GLU A 99 23.98 17.26 30.09
CA GLU A 99 24.72 17.21 28.82
C GLU A 99 26.22 17.54 28.95
N LYS A 100 26.65 18.15 30.05
CA LYS A 100 28.05 18.56 30.26
C LYS A 100 28.88 17.55 31.06
N ILE A 101 28.28 16.45 31.50
CA ILE A 101 28.94 15.33 32.19
C ILE A 101 29.19 14.22 31.18
#